data_AF-M7CQ94-F1
#
_entry.id   AF-M7CQ94-F1
#
_cell.length_a   1.000
_cell.length_b   1.000
_cell.length_c   1.000
_cell.angle_alpha   90.00
_cell.angle_beta   90.00
_cell.angle_gamma   90.00
#
_symmetry.space_group_name_H-M   'P 1'
#
loop_
_entity.id
_entity.type
_entity.pdbx_description
1 polymer ?
#
loop_
_entity_poly.entity_id
_entity_poly.type
_entity_poly.pdbx_seq_one_letter_code
_entity_poly.pdbx_strand_id
1 'polypeptide(L)'
;MGIFRSLKSTIEKSKAAVVVQNLLEHQMHMGFLDVRPAALANQLVAEAWDARPDIFNGKFGQRPHKITVAACALAQGIDYLEPGSMVRSALGIALGNILAELDTNGRLYPLNSLDHQLLEEATAIFMSLTGEAEESLLEDVTDLDRPG
;
A
#
# COMPACT_ATOMS: atom_id res chain seq x y z
N MET A 1 21.87 1.77 24.14
CA MET A 1 21.82 1.82 22.66
C MET A 1 20.41 2.21 22.18
N GLY A 2 20.03 3.49 22.19
CA GLY A 2 18.65 3.93 21.90
C GLY A 2 18.49 4.87 20.69
N ILE A 3 19.40 5.83 20.55
CA ILE A 3 19.25 6.96 19.61
C ILE A 3 19.53 6.55 18.15
N PHE A 4 20.51 5.66 17.92
CA PHE A 4 20.84 5.17 16.57
C PHE A 4 19.74 4.26 15.99
N ARG A 5 19.02 3.52 16.84
CA ARG A 5 17.93 2.64 16.39
C ARG A 5 16.69 3.44 15.99
N SER A 6 16.35 4.49 16.75
CA SER A 6 15.24 5.39 16.43
C SER A 6 15.53 6.21 15.18
N LEU A 7 16.73 6.80 15.05
CA LEU A 7 17.11 7.56 13.85
C LEU A 7 17.07 6.70 12.58
N LYS A 8 17.58 5.46 12.65
CA LYS A 8 17.49 4.51 11.54
C LYS A 8 16.03 4.14 11.25
N SER A 9 15.16 4.05 12.26
CA SER A 9 13.73 3.77 12.06
C SER A 9 13.05 4.92 11.31
N THR A 10 13.31 6.16 11.70
CA THR A 10 12.82 7.36 11.00
C THR A 10 13.27 7.40 9.53
N ILE A 11 14.54 7.10 9.25
CA ILE A 11 15.06 7.09 7.86
C ILE A 11 14.33 6.05 7.01
N GLU A 12 14.12 4.84 7.52
CA GLU A 12 13.43 3.78 6.77
C GLU A 12 11.93 4.10 6.60
N LYS A 13 11.26 4.67 7.61
CA LYS A 13 9.91 5.25 7.50
C LYS A 13 9.86 6.26 6.34
N SER A 14 10.77 7.22 6.30
CA SER A 14 10.81 8.24 5.24
C SER A 14 11.07 7.65 3.86
N LYS A 15 11.93 6.62 3.73
CA LYS A 15 12.17 5.96 2.43
C LYS A 15 10.91 5.28 1.89
N ALA A 16 10.16 4.61 2.74
CA ALA A 16 8.88 4.01 2.34
C ALA A 16 7.85 5.09 1.99
N ALA A 17 7.78 6.17 2.79
CA ALA A 17 6.89 7.30 2.50
C ALA A 17 7.19 7.95 1.15
N VAL A 18 8.45 8.06 0.74
CA VAL A 18 8.81 8.56 -0.60
C VAL A 18 8.30 7.63 -1.71
N VAL A 19 8.39 6.31 -1.53
CA VAL A 19 7.85 5.36 -2.52
C VAL A 19 6.33 5.54 -2.66
N VAL A 20 5.61 5.60 -1.54
CA VAL A 20 4.15 5.83 -1.53
C VAL A 20 3.81 7.18 -2.14
N GLN A 21 4.52 8.26 -1.75
CA GLN A 21 4.30 9.60 -2.28
C GLN A 21 4.44 9.63 -3.81
N ASN A 22 5.50 9.05 -4.36
CA ASN A 22 5.72 9.04 -5.82
C ASN A 22 4.56 8.35 -6.56
N LEU A 23 4.02 7.27 -6.00
CA LEU A 23 2.87 6.57 -6.58
C LEU A 23 1.59 7.41 -6.50
N LEU A 24 1.35 8.08 -5.36
CA LEU A 24 0.19 8.94 -5.16
C LEU A 24 0.26 10.23 -5.98
N GLU A 25 1.44 10.78 -6.19
CA GLU A 25 1.64 11.91 -7.10
C GLU A 25 1.24 11.53 -8.52
N HIS A 26 1.58 10.32 -8.98
CA HIS A 26 1.11 9.83 -10.28
C HIS A 26 -0.43 9.79 -10.35
N GLN A 27 -1.11 9.34 -9.28
CA GLN A 27 -2.58 9.32 -9.23
C GLN A 27 -3.20 10.72 -9.21
N MET A 28 -2.58 11.65 -8.47
CA MET A 28 -2.99 13.06 -8.42
C MET A 28 -2.89 13.72 -9.80
N HIS A 29 -1.79 13.49 -10.54
CA HIS A 29 -1.64 14.04 -11.90
C HIS A 29 -2.67 13.50 -12.90
N MET A 30 -3.21 12.29 -12.67
CA MET A 30 -4.28 11.70 -13.47
C MET A 30 -5.69 12.14 -13.03
N GLY A 31 -5.81 12.96 -11.96
CA GLY A 31 -7.09 13.45 -11.45
C GLY A 31 -7.82 12.49 -10.50
N PHE A 32 -7.18 11.41 -10.05
CA PHE A 32 -7.77 10.43 -9.13
C PHE A 32 -7.59 10.79 -7.64
N LEU A 33 -6.88 11.87 -7.33
CA LEU A 33 -6.56 12.22 -5.95
C LEU A 33 -6.56 13.74 -5.76
N ASP A 34 -7.38 14.23 -4.81
CA ASP A 34 -7.47 15.65 -4.44
C ASP A 34 -6.91 15.92 -3.03
N VAL A 35 -6.00 15.05 -2.57
CA VAL A 35 -5.31 15.21 -1.28
C VAL A 35 -3.81 15.36 -1.51
N ARG A 36 -3.13 16.02 -0.57
CA ARG A 36 -1.67 16.24 -0.64
C ARG A 36 -0.93 14.88 -0.56
N PRO A 37 -0.28 14.40 -1.63
CA PRO A 37 0.31 13.06 -1.68
C PRO A 37 1.35 12.82 -0.58
N ALA A 38 2.22 13.81 -0.32
CA ALA A 38 3.24 13.72 0.72
C ALA A 38 2.64 13.57 2.13
N ALA A 39 1.55 14.27 2.43
CA ALA A 39 0.91 14.19 3.74
C ALA A 39 0.25 12.81 3.94
N LEU A 40 -0.49 12.35 2.93
CA LEU A 40 -1.14 11.03 2.95
C LEU A 40 -0.10 9.91 3.04
N ALA A 41 0.98 9.97 2.26
CA ALA A 41 2.05 8.96 2.29
C ALA A 41 2.72 8.83 3.66
N ASN A 42 3.03 9.97 4.31
CA ASN A 42 3.60 9.97 5.65
C ASN A 42 2.63 9.38 6.68
N GLN A 43 1.34 9.72 6.58
CA GLN A 43 0.31 9.18 7.46
C GLN A 43 0.18 7.67 7.30
N LEU A 44 0.00 7.17 6.08
CA LEU A 44 -0.16 5.73 5.79
C LEU A 44 1.04 4.91 6.31
N VAL A 45 2.26 5.38 6.05
CA VAL A 45 3.46 4.67 6.51
C VAL A 45 3.61 4.75 8.03
N ALA A 46 3.26 5.87 8.67
CA ALA A 46 3.28 5.98 10.12
C ALA A 46 2.29 5.00 10.76
N GLU A 47 1.04 4.98 10.28
CA GLU A 47 0.00 4.07 10.77
C GLU A 47 0.38 2.61 10.56
N ALA A 48 0.95 2.25 9.41
CA ALA A 48 1.43 0.90 9.17
C ALA A 48 2.56 0.49 10.12
N TRP A 49 3.46 1.43 10.39
CA TRP A 49 4.55 1.19 11.31
C TRP A 49 4.10 1.02 12.75
N ASP A 50 3.11 1.80 13.17
CA ASP A 50 2.60 1.81 14.53
C ASP A 50 1.68 0.61 14.80
N ALA A 51 1.04 0.05 13.75
CA ALA A 51 0.32 -1.21 13.84
C ALA A 51 1.25 -2.42 14.07
N ARG A 52 2.44 -2.43 13.46
CA ARG A 52 3.39 -3.56 13.54
C ARG A 52 4.84 -3.12 13.84
N PRO A 53 5.09 -2.47 15.00
CA PRO A 53 6.38 -1.85 15.29
C PRO A 53 7.50 -2.88 15.45
N ASP A 54 7.20 -4.08 15.94
CA ASP A 54 8.20 -5.14 16.12
C ASP A 54 8.77 -5.63 14.78
N ILE A 55 7.93 -5.71 13.75
CA ILE A 55 8.30 -6.11 12.39
C ILE A 55 9.12 -4.99 11.75
N PHE A 56 8.58 -3.77 11.67
CA PHE A 56 9.21 -2.70 10.90
C PHE A 56 10.43 -2.07 11.58
N ASN A 57 10.55 -2.13 12.92
CA ASN A 57 11.77 -1.69 13.60
C ASN A 57 12.95 -2.67 13.43
N GLY A 58 12.71 -3.87 12.88
CA GLY A 58 13.73 -4.90 12.66
C GLY A 58 14.12 -5.63 13.95
N LYS A 59 13.17 -5.82 14.88
CA LYS A 59 13.40 -6.55 16.14
C LYS A 59 13.89 -7.98 15.89
N PHE A 60 13.47 -8.57 14.77
CA PHE A 60 13.78 -9.94 14.37
C PHE A 60 15.00 -10.06 13.42
N GLY A 61 15.88 -9.05 13.40
CA GLY A 61 17.20 -9.13 12.77
C GLY A 61 17.32 -8.46 11.41
N GLN A 62 16.27 -8.47 10.59
CA GLN A 62 16.22 -7.71 9.34
C GLN A 62 14.98 -6.82 9.28
N ARG A 63 15.10 -5.70 8.57
CA ARG A 63 13.98 -4.81 8.30
C ARG A 63 13.43 -5.11 6.91
N PRO A 64 12.11 -5.04 6.71
CA PRO A 64 11.54 -5.17 5.39
C PRO A 64 12.10 -4.12 4.43
N HIS A 65 12.19 -4.47 3.15
CA HIS A 65 12.55 -3.58 2.08
C HIS A 65 11.52 -2.44 1.96
N LYS A 66 11.98 -1.23 1.61
CA LYS A 66 11.10 -0.04 1.51
C LYS A 66 9.88 -0.22 0.60
N ILE A 67 10.01 -1.04 -0.46
CA ILE A 67 8.90 -1.34 -1.38
C ILE A 67 7.83 -2.22 -0.72
N THR A 68 8.26 -3.17 0.12
CA THR A 68 7.39 -4.01 0.94
C THR A 68 6.64 -3.17 1.96
N VAL A 69 7.36 -2.27 2.65
CA VAL A 69 6.72 -1.36 3.62
C VAL A 69 5.70 -0.46 2.93
N ALA A 70 6.02 0.05 1.73
CA ALA A 70 5.08 0.83 0.93
C ALA A 70 3.84 0.00 0.53
N ALA A 71 4.01 -1.24 0.08
CA ALA A 71 2.90 -2.15 -0.23
C ALA A 71 2.01 -2.40 1.00
N CYS A 72 2.61 -2.70 2.15
CA CYS A 72 1.90 -2.87 3.40
C CYS A 72 1.12 -1.62 3.83
N ALA A 73 1.72 -0.43 3.68
CA ALA A 73 1.07 0.83 4.03
C ALA A 73 -0.14 1.13 3.13
N LEU A 74 -0.02 0.87 1.82
CA LEU A 74 -1.12 1.00 0.89
C LEU A 74 -2.24 -0.01 1.19
N ALA A 75 -1.88 -1.28 1.39
CA ALA A 75 -2.84 -2.34 1.72
C ALA A 75 -3.59 -2.05 3.02
N GLN A 76 -2.88 -1.64 4.07
CA GLN A 76 -3.49 -1.22 5.32
C GLN A 76 -4.43 -0.02 5.14
N GLY A 77 -4.03 0.97 4.32
CA GLY A 77 -4.91 2.08 3.98
C GLY A 77 -6.18 1.65 3.25
N ILE A 78 -6.11 0.63 2.39
CA ILE A 78 -7.27 0.07 1.68
C ILE A 78 -8.25 -0.58 2.66
N ASP A 79 -7.76 -1.31 3.66
CA ASP A 79 -8.59 -1.97 4.67
C ASP A 79 -9.29 -0.97 5.61
N TYR A 80 -8.66 0.17 5.90
CA TYR A 80 -9.23 1.17 6.81
C TYR A 80 -10.16 2.19 6.14
N LEU A 81 -10.05 2.38 4.84
CA LEU A 81 -10.89 3.33 4.11
C LEU A 81 -12.21 2.69 3.68
N GLU A 82 -13.26 3.50 3.67
CA GLU A 82 -14.60 3.06 3.27
C GLU A 82 -14.65 2.63 1.80
N PRO A 83 -15.41 1.56 1.46
CA PRO A 83 -15.71 1.21 0.08
C PRO A 83 -16.30 2.39 -0.71
N GLY A 84 -15.94 2.49 -2.00
CA GLY A 84 -16.34 3.60 -2.87
C GLY A 84 -15.53 4.89 -2.71
N SER A 85 -14.67 5.00 -1.69
CA SER A 85 -13.77 6.15 -1.55
C SER A 85 -12.78 6.26 -2.71
N MET A 86 -12.71 7.43 -3.35
CA MET A 86 -11.75 7.69 -4.42
C MET A 86 -10.29 7.52 -3.95
N VAL A 87 -10.01 7.88 -2.69
CA VAL A 87 -8.69 7.66 -2.07
C VAL A 87 -8.40 6.17 -1.99
N ARG A 88 -9.36 5.34 -1.54
CA ARG A 88 -9.22 3.88 -1.47
C ARG A 88 -8.88 3.29 -2.85
N SER A 89 -9.57 3.74 -3.90
CA SER A 89 -9.29 3.33 -5.28
C SER A 89 -7.88 3.76 -5.74
N ALA A 90 -7.47 4.99 -5.43
CA ALA A 90 -6.12 5.47 -5.75
C ALA A 90 -5.03 4.67 -5.01
N LEU A 91 -5.27 4.27 -3.74
CA LEU A 91 -4.38 3.36 -3.01
C LEU A 91 -4.33 1.98 -3.67
N GLY A 92 -5.48 1.47 -4.12
CA GLY A 92 -5.59 0.22 -4.87
C GLY A 92 -4.74 0.21 -6.14
N ILE A 93 -4.86 1.26 -6.97
CA ILE A 93 -4.03 1.41 -8.18
C ILE A 93 -2.54 1.50 -7.82
N ALA A 94 -2.18 2.28 -6.81
CA ALA A 94 -0.80 2.40 -6.35
C ALA A 94 -0.24 1.04 -5.87
N LEU A 95 -1.04 0.24 -5.16
CA LEU A 95 -0.66 -1.09 -4.69
C LEU A 95 -0.49 -2.05 -5.87
N GLY A 96 -1.44 -2.05 -6.82
CA GLY A 96 -1.37 -2.83 -8.05
C GLY A 96 -0.09 -2.53 -8.85
N ASN A 97 0.32 -1.26 -8.93
CA ASN A 97 1.58 -0.87 -9.56
C ASN A 97 2.82 -1.45 -8.86
N ILE A 98 2.84 -1.48 -7.52
CA ILE A 98 3.93 -2.13 -6.78
C ILE A 98 3.95 -3.63 -7.06
N LEU A 99 2.78 -4.29 -7.00
CA LEU A 99 2.69 -5.74 -7.21
C LEU A 99 3.09 -6.12 -8.64
N ALA A 100 2.69 -5.36 -9.66
CA ALA A 100 3.09 -5.58 -11.04
C ALA A 100 4.60 -5.36 -11.26
N GLU A 101 5.19 -4.35 -10.62
CA GLU A 101 6.64 -4.13 -10.62
C GLU A 101 7.39 -5.29 -9.96
N LEU A 102 6.88 -5.81 -8.84
CA LEU A 102 7.50 -6.94 -8.15
C LEU A 102 7.30 -8.27 -8.88
N ASP A 103 6.19 -8.47 -9.59
CA ASP A 103 5.98 -9.64 -10.43
C ASP A 103 6.97 -9.64 -11.61
N THR A 104 7.15 -8.49 -12.25
CA THR A 104 8.03 -8.35 -13.42
C THR A 104 9.52 -8.32 -13.04
N ASN A 105 9.86 -7.57 -11.99
CA ASN A 105 11.22 -7.19 -11.64
C ASN A 105 11.66 -7.68 -10.26
N GLY A 106 10.85 -8.45 -9.54
CA GLY A 106 11.07 -8.85 -8.14
C GLY A 106 12.44 -9.46 -7.86
N ARG A 107 12.99 -10.23 -8.82
CA ARG A 107 14.34 -10.82 -8.74
C ARG A 107 15.49 -9.79 -8.61
N LEU A 108 15.25 -8.53 -8.97
CA LEU A 108 16.21 -7.43 -8.87
C LEU A 108 16.21 -6.77 -7.49
N TYR A 109 15.18 -7.07 -6.68
CA TYR A 109 15.06 -6.57 -5.33
C TYR A 109 15.65 -7.58 -4.33
N PRO A 110 16.45 -7.12 -3.34
CA PRO A 110 17.00 -7.99 -2.31
C PRO A 110 15.95 -8.30 -1.23
N LEU A 111 14.83 -8.90 -1.63
CA LEU A 111 13.73 -9.27 -0.73
C LEU A 111 14.11 -10.49 0.10
N ASN A 112 13.76 -10.47 1.39
CA ASN A 112 13.93 -11.62 2.28
C ASN A 112 12.60 -12.36 2.51
N SER A 113 12.62 -13.45 3.29
CA SER A 113 11.41 -14.23 3.58
C SER A 113 10.31 -13.43 4.29
N LEU A 114 10.68 -12.46 5.14
CA LEU A 114 9.72 -11.56 5.78
C LEU A 114 9.08 -10.63 4.75
N ASP A 115 9.85 -10.15 3.77
CA ASP A 115 9.30 -9.35 2.68
C ASP A 115 8.25 -10.13 1.88
N HIS A 116 8.55 -11.38 1.54
CA HIS A 116 7.62 -12.24 0.81
C HIS A 116 6.31 -12.47 1.58
N GLN A 117 6.38 -12.75 2.88
CA GLN A 117 5.18 -12.91 3.72
C GLN A 117 4.34 -11.63 3.77
N LEU A 118 4.97 -10.48 3.95
CA LEU A 118 4.29 -9.19 3.97
C LEU A 118 3.67 -8.82 2.61
N LEU A 119 4.32 -9.22 1.51
CA LEU A 119 3.78 -9.04 0.16
C LEU A 119 2.59 -9.95 -0.11
N GLU A 120 2.61 -11.20 0.36
CA GLU A 120 1.47 -12.11 0.26
C GLU A 120 0.23 -11.54 0.96
N GLU A 121 0.39 -10.96 2.15
CA GLU A 121 -0.69 -10.26 2.86
C GLU A 121 -1.22 -9.07 2.06
N ALA A 122 -0.32 -8.23 1.52
CA ALA A 122 -0.71 -7.09 0.71
C ALA A 122 -1.42 -7.51 -0.59
N THR A 123 -0.99 -8.62 -1.21
CA THR A 123 -1.66 -9.22 -2.37
C THR A 123 -3.05 -9.72 -2.02
N ALA A 124 -3.25 -10.36 -0.86
CA ALA A 124 -4.57 -10.82 -0.45
C ALA A 124 -5.57 -9.65 -0.32
N ILE A 125 -5.14 -8.54 0.30
CA ILE A 125 -5.95 -7.32 0.41
C ILE A 125 -6.27 -6.74 -0.98
N PHE A 126 -5.27 -6.70 -1.88
CA PHE A 126 -5.48 -6.24 -3.25
C PHE A 126 -6.50 -7.11 -3.99
N MET A 127 -6.42 -8.44 -3.86
CA MET A 127 -7.36 -9.37 -4.50
C MET A 127 -8.79 -9.20 -3.97
N SER A 128 -8.95 -8.95 -2.66
CA SER A 128 -10.26 -8.61 -2.07
C SER A 128 -10.82 -7.32 -2.70
N LEU A 129 -10.01 -6.27 -2.78
CA LEU A 129 -10.41 -5.00 -3.38
C LEU A 129 -10.85 -5.16 -4.84
N THR A 130 -10.12 -5.95 -5.64
CA THR A 130 -10.49 -6.19 -7.04
C THR A 130 -11.78 -7.01 -7.16
N GLY A 131 -12.00 -7.96 -6.26
CA GLY A 131 -13.25 -8.74 -6.22
C GLY A 131 -14.47 -7.87 -5.90
N GLU A 132 -14.35 -6.98 -4.90
CA GLU A 132 -15.40 -6.00 -4.56
C GLU A 132 -15.74 -5.08 -5.75
N ALA A 133 -14.71 -4.63 -6.49
CA ALA A 133 -14.91 -3.78 -7.65
C ALA A 133 -15.60 -4.52 -8.81
N GLU A 134 -15.26 -5.80 -9.02
CA GLU A 134 -15.90 -6.63 -10.05
C GLU A 134 -17.37 -6.90 -9.72
N GLU A 135 -17.69 -7.22 -8.46
CA GLU A 135 -19.07 -7.43 -8.00
C GLU A 135 -19.93 -6.18 -8.18
N SER A 136 -19.42 -5.00 -7.78
CA SER A 136 -20.11 -3.73 -7.96
C SER A 136 -20.40 -3.41 -9.43
N LEU A 137 -19.48 -3.72 -10.34
CA LEU A 137 -19.69 -3.51 -11.79
C LEU A 137 -20.77 -4.45 -12.36
N LEU A 138 -20.85 -5.68 -11.85
CA LEU A 138 -21.87 -6.65 -12.26
C LEU A 138 -23.27 -6.24 -11.77
N GLU A 139 -23.38 -5.72 -10.55
CA GLU A 139 -24.66 -5.21 -10.02
C GLU A 139 -25.21 -4.07 -10.88
N ASP A 140 -24.37 -3.07 -11.21
CA ASP A 140 -24.74 -1.93 -12.06
C ASP A 140 -25.27 -2.36 -13.43
N VAL A 141 -24.66 -3.39 -14.05
CA VAL A 141 -25.11 -3.92 -15.34
C VAL A 141 -26.47 -4.61 -15.21
N THR A 142 -26.69 -5.37 -14.14
CA THR A 142 -27.96 -6.11 -13.95
C THR A 142 -29.14 -5.21 -13.58
N ASP A 143 -28.90 -4.06 -12.95
CA ASP A 143 -29.95 -3.08 -12.63
C ASP A 143 -30.43 -2.31 -13.88
N LEU A 144 -29.62 -2.20 -14.92
CA LEU A 144 -30.02 -1.59 -16.21
C LEU A 144 -30.99 -2.48 -17.03
N ASP A 145 -31.03 -3.79 -16.76
CA ASP A 145 -31.87 -4.76 -17.48
C ASP A 145 -33.22 -5.04 -16.80
N ARG A 146 -33.56 -4.36 -15.70
CA ARG A 146 -34.86 -4.50 -15.04
C ARG A 146 -35.93 -3.64 -15.75
N PRO A 147 -36.97 -4.23 -16.37
CA PRO A 147 -38.09 -3.45 -16.87
C PRO A 147 -38.86 -2.85 -15.69
N GLY A 148 -39.03 -1.53 -15.70
CA GLY A 148 -39.87 -0.79 -14.76
C GLY A 148 -41.36 -1.06 -14.90
#